data_AF-A0A2R5FZC9-F1
#
_entry.id   AF-A0A2R5FZC9-F1
#
_cell.length_a   1.000
_cell.length_b   1.000
_cell.length_c   1.000
_cell.angle_alpha   90.00
_cell.angle_beta   90.00
_cell.angle_gamma   90.00
#
_symmetry.space_group_name_H-M   'P 1'
#
loop_
_entity.id
_entity.type
_entity.pdbx_description
1 polymer ?
#
loop_
_entity_poly.entity_id
_entity_poly.type
_entity_poly.pdbx_seq_one_letter_code
_entity_poly.pdbx_strand_id
1 'polypeptide(L)'
;MKTSNPSRGLDLDSPGLFCSSYVTKSELAKILNVARSTLVSWDGIALYRIDGYRQAYPVKTDGSTDRSCPLSPYQSWVLSRIGRVMANLRSVERVKNYIKKYPQEFSQAKFQAQFAQVIQRGTAA
;
A
#
# COMPACT_ATOMS: atom_id res chain seq x y z
N MET A 1 -28.81 21.98 0.28
CA MET A 1 -28.13 21.29 -0.84
C MET A 1 -26.78 20.78 -0.33
N LYS A 2 -26.58 19.46 -0.27
CA LYS A 2 -25.29 18.84 0.08
C LYS A 2 -24.46 18.77 -1.19
N THR A 3 -23.35 19.50 -1.24
CA THR A 3 -22.34 19.39 -2.30
C THR A 3 -21.68 18.01 -2.19
N SER A 4 -22.15 17.06 -2.99
CA SER A 4 -21.43 15.82 -3.27
C SER A 4 -20.15 16.18 -4.02
N ASN A 5 -19.01 15.96 -3.37
CA ASN A 5 -17.70 16.13 -3.97
C ASN A 5 -17.46 14.93 -4.91
N PRO A 6 -17.45 15.08 -6.25
CA PRO A 6 -17.51 13.94 -7.17
C PRO A 6 -16.19 13.16 -7.30
N SER A 7 -15.16 13.48 -6.51
CA SER A 7 -13.82 12.90 -6.63
C SER A 7 -13.41 11.98 -5.47
N ARG A 8 -14.31 11.71 -4.52
CA ARG A 8 -13.95 10.96 -3.29
C ARG A 8 -14.13 9.45 -3.35
N GLY A 9 -14.81 8.89 -4.37
CA GLY A 9 -15.40 7.55 -4.25
C GLY A 9 -15.21 6.60 -5.44
N LEU A 10 -14.10 6.67 -6.17
CA LEU A 10 -13.84 5.66 -7.22
C LEU A 10 -12.47 4.97 -7.08
N ASP A 11 -11.41 5.71 -6.73
CA ASP A 11 -10.06 5.11 -6.61
C ASP A 11 -9.71 4.58 -5.21
N LEU A 12 -10.18 5.23 -4.13
CA LEU A 12 -9.83 4.82 -2.75
C LEU A 12 -10.55 3.56 -2.29
N ASP A 13 -11.75 3.32 -2.84
CA ASP A 13 -12.62 2.19 -2.52
C ASP A 13 -12.32 0.95 -3.37
N SER A 14 -11.57 1.12 -4.46
CA SER A 14 -11.11 0.01 -5.28
C SER A 14 -10.13 -0.87 -4.49
N PRO A 15 -10.16 -2.21 -4.63
CA PRO A 15 -9.15 -3.08 -4.03
C PRO A 15 -7.74 -2.67 -4.50
N GLY A 16 -6.76 -2.69 -3.59
CA GLY A 16 -5.36 -2.44 -3.93
C GLY A 16 -4.79 -3.51 -4.88
N LEU A 17 -3.55 -3.33 -5.34
CA LEU A 17 -2.84 -4.35 -6.11
C LEU A 17 -2.53 -5.55 -5.20
N PHE A 18 -2.86 -6.75 -5.66
CA PHE A 18 -2.52 -8.00 -4.98
C PHE A 18 -1.44 -8.75 -5.77
N CYS A 19 -0.28 -8.91 -5.16
CA CYS A 19 0.77 -9.80 -5.67
C CYS A 19 0.62 -11.17 -5.02
N SER A 20 0.65 -12.24 -5.82
CA SER A 20 0.59 -13.62 -5.31
C SER A 20 1.91 -14.07 -4.67
N SER A 21 3.01 -13.40 -4.97
CA SER A 21 4.35 -13.68 -4.47
C SER A 21 5.07 -12.40 -4.02
N TYR A 22 6.25 -12.59 -3.44
CA TYR A 22 7.15 -11.49 -3.12
C TYR A 22 7.69 -10.84 -4.40
N VAL A 23 7.77 -9.51 -4.42
CA VAL A 23 8.24 -8.73 -5.58
C VAL A 23 9.25 -7.68 -5.17
N THR A 24 10.25 -7.41 -6.00
CA THR A 24 11.19 -6.33 -5.76
C THR A 24 10.53 -4.96 -5.96
N LYS A 25 11.11 -3.92 -5.36
CA LYS A 25 10.68 -2.52 -5.59
C LYS A 25 10.74 -2.12 -7.06
N SER A 26 11.69 -2.66 -7.81
CA SER A 26 11.82 -2.38 -9.24
C SER A 26 10.68 -3.02 -10.05
N GLU A 27 10.30 -4.26 -9.73
CA GLU A 27 9.17 -4.94 -10.38
C GLU A 27 7.84 -4.27 -10.02
N LEU A 28 7.63 -3.95 -8.74
CA LEU A 28 6.40 -3.27 -8.31
C LEU A 28 6.26 -1.89 -8.96
N ALA A 29 7.36 -1.13 -9.10
CA ALA A 29 7.34 0.15 -9.80
C ALA A 29 6.92 0.01 -11.27
N LYS A 30 7.37 -1.05 -11.95
CA LYS A 30 6.93 -1.38 -13.32
C LYS A 30 5.44 -1.75 -13.36
N ILE A 31 4.97 -2.59 -12.45
CA ILE A 31 3.56 -3.02 -12.38
C ILE A 31 2.64 -1.81 -12.14
N LEU A 32 3.04 -0.90 -11.24
CA LEU A 32 2.28 0.30 -10.93
C LEU A 32 2.49 1.44 -11.95
N ASN A 33 3.33 1.24 -12.96
CA ASN A 33 3.72 2.23 -13.96
C ASN A 33 4.18 3.56 -13.33
N VAL A 34 5.08 3.49 -12.35
CA VAL A 34 5.67 4.67 -11.69
C VAL A 34 7.19 4.58 -11.68
N ALA A 35 7.85 5.73 -11.52
CA ALA A 35 9.29 5.76 -11.30
C ALA A 35 9.69 5.00 -10.02
N ARG A 36 10.81 4.27 -10.05
CA ARG A 36 11.33 3.55 -8.87
C ARG A 36 11.57 4.48 -7.68
N SER A 37 12.04 5.71 -7.92
CA SER A 37 12.26 6.74 -6.88
C SER A 37 10.95 7.14 -6.18
N THR A 38 9.85 7.20 -6.92
CA THR A 38 8.50 7.43 -6.37
C THR A 38 8.11 6.29 -5.45
N LEU A 39 8.31 5.04 -5.88
CA LEU A 39 8.01 3.88 -5.03
C LEU A 39 8.87 3.84 -3.76
N VAL A 40 10.16 4.20 -3.85
CA VAL A 40 11.07 4.31 -2.69
C VAL A 40 10.59 5.39 -1.72
N SER A 41 10.04 6.49 -2.22
CA SER A 41 9.43 7.53 -1.38
C SER A 41 8.20 7.01 -0.64
N TRP A 42 7.34 6.24 -1.30
CA TRP A 42 6.18 5.61 -0.68
C TRP A 42 6.56 4.54 0.35
N ASP A 43 7.59 3.73 0.06
CA ASP A 43 8.21 2.78 0.99
C ASP A 43 8.67 3.48 2.27
N GLY A 44 9.33 4.63 2.15
CA GLY A 44 9.72 5.44 3.31
C GLY A 44 8.51 5.88 4.15
N ILE A 45 7.45 6.39 3.52
CA ILE A 45 6.23 6.79 4.23
C ILE A 45 5.61 5.59 4.97
N ALA A 46 5.47 4.45 4.28
CA ALA A 46 4.89 3.24 4.85
C ALA A 46 5.70 2.72 6.05
N LEU A 47 7.02 2.62 5.89
CA LEU A 47 7.94 2.12 6.91
C LEU A 47 7.83 2.87 8.23
N TYR A 48 7.66 4.20 8.20
CA TYR A 48 7.60 5.02 9.42
C TYR A 48 6.18 5.26 9.94
N ARG A 49 5.14 5.03 9.13
CA ARG A 49 3.76 5.35 9.52
C ARG A 49 2.87 4.14 9.75
N ILE A 50 3.28 2.95 9.31
CA ILE A 50 2.47 1.73 9.37
C ILE A 50 3.29 0.63 10.03
N ASP A 51 3.02 0.33 11.30
CA ASP A 51 3.83 -0.63 12.06
C ASP A 51 3.77 -2.04 11.47
N GLY A 52 2.59 -2.52 11.07
CA GLY A 52 2.46 -3.82 10.40
C GLY A 52 3.26 -3.92 9.10
N TYR A 53 3.45 -2.81 8.38
CA TYR A 53 4.28 -2.76 7.17
C TYR A 53 5.76 -2.90 7.50
N ARG A 54 6.21 -2.22 8.56
CA ARG A 54 7.59 -2.31 9.07
C ARG A 54 7.90 -3.73 9.56
N GLN A 55 6.99 -4.33 10.31
CA GLN A 55 7.13 -5.69 10.85
C GLN A 55 7.15 -6.78 9.78
N ALA A 56 6.66 -6.49 8.56
CA ALA A 56 6.69 -7.43 7.45
C ALA A 56 8.08 -7.52 6.77
N TYR A 57 9.01 -6.63 7.09
CA TYR A 57 10.40 -6.77 6.65
C TYR A 57 11.19 -7.66 7.61
N PRO A 58 12.14 -8.47 7.10
CA PRO A 58 13.08 -9.16 7.97
C PRO A 58 14.01 -8.16 8.67
N VAL A 59 14.54 -8.59 9.80
CA VAL A 59 15.46 -7.81 10.62
C VAL A 59 16.88 -8.32 10.34
N LYS A 60 17.81 -7.39 10.09
CA LYS A 60 19.23 -7.69 9.92
C LYS A 60 19.87 -8.08 11.25
N THR A 61 21.11 -8.59 11.18
CA THR A 61 21.90 -8.93 12.37
C THR A 61 22.17 -7.74 13.30
N ASP A 62 22.13 -6.51 12.77
CA ASP A 62 22.30 -5.27 13.54
C ASP A 62 20.98 -4.74 14.17
N GLY A 63 19.87 -5.48 14.03
CA GLY A 63 18.56 -5.08 14.51
C GLY A 63 17.83 -4.08 13.61
N SER A 64 18.45 -3.61 12.52
CA SER A 64 17.81 -2.72 11.55
C SER A 64 16.92 -3.47 10.58
N THR A 65 15.93 -2.77 10.01
CA THR A 65 15.04 -3.35 9.00
C THR A 65 15.77 -3.61 7.68
N ASP A 66 15.70 -4.81 7.14
CA ASP A 66 16.26 -5.11 5.82
C ASP A 66 15.37 -4.64 4.68
N ARG A 67 15.64 -3.42 4.23
CA ARG A 67 14.92 -2.77 3.12
C ARG A 67 15.37 -3.23 1.74
N SER A 68 16.38 -4.10 1.65
CA SER A 68 16.86 -4.67 0.38
C SER A 68 16.04 -5.90 -0.04
N CYS A 69 15.36 -6.54 0.90
CA CYS A 69 14.52 -7.70 0.62
C CYS A 69 13.34 -7.37 -0.30
N PRO A 70 12.85 -8.37 -1.06
CA PRO A 70 11.59 -8.28 -1.77
C PRO A 70 10.43 -7.91 -0.85
N LEU A 71 9.49 -7.14 -1.40
CA LEU A 71 8.25 -6.75 -0.74
C LEU A 71 7.31 -7.95 -0.68
N SER A 72 6.71 -8.17 0.49
CA SER A 72 5.63 -9.16 0.63
C SER A 72 4.36 -8.74 -0.13
N PRO A 73 3.40 -9.66 -0.36
CA PRO A 73 2.08 -9.33 -0.89
C PRO A 73 1.38 -8.18 -0.15
N TYR A 74 1.43 -8.20 1.18
CA TYR A 74 0.85 -7.15 2.01
C TYR A 74 1.56 -5.81 1.81
N GLN A 75 2.89 -5.80 1.76
CA GLN A 75 3.64 -4.56 1.52
C GLN A 75 3.37 -3.98 0.13
N SER A 76 3.28 -4.83 -0.89
CA SER A 76 2.95 -4.41 -2.26
C SER A 76 1.54 -3.80 -2.32
N TRP A 77 0.58 -4.41 -1.65
CA TRP A 77 -0.78 -3.88 -1.52
C TRP A 77 -0.80 -2.52 -0.80
N VAL A 78 -0.10 -2.37 0.33
CA VAL A 78 0.00 -1.09 1.05
C VAL A 78 0.57 0.00 0.16
N LEU A 79 1.65 -0.27 -0.58
CA LEU A 79 2.26 0.72 -1.46
C LEU A 79 1.33 1.13 -2.61
N SER A 80 0.57 0.20 -3.17
CA SER A 80 -0.45 0.54 -4.17
C SER A 80 -1.52 1.48 -3.60
N ARG A 81 -1.95 1.28 -2.35
CA ARG A 81 -2.92 2.16 -1.69
C ARG A 81 -2.33 3.53 -1.37
N ILE A 82 -1.10 3.59 -0.88
CA ILE A 82 -0.38 4.86 -0.68
C ILE A 82 -0.28 5.62 -2.00
N GLY A 83 0.02 4.95 -3.11
CA GLY A 83 0.05 5.56 -4.43
C GLY A 83 -1.28 6.22 -4.81
N ARG A 84 -2.41 5.57 -4.52
CA ARG A 84 -3.74 6.14 -4.74
C ARG A 84 -4.03 7.33 -3.83
N VAL A 85 -3.69 7.23 -2.55
CA VAL A 85 -3.84 8.37 -1.61
C VAL A 85 -2.96 9.55 -2.05
N MET A 86 -1.75 9.28 -2.54
CA MET A 86 -0.84 10.29 -3.09
C MET A 86 -1.42 10.95 -4.34
N ALA A 87 -2.00 10.18 -5.27
CA ALA A 87 -2.64 10.71 -6.48
C ALA A 87 -3.83 11.65 -6.14
N ASN A 88 -4.58 11.32 -5.09
CA ASN A 88 -5.73 12.09 -4.63
C ASN A 88 -5.34 13.35 -3.84
N LEU A 89 -4.43 13.22 -2.86
CA LEU A 89 -4.10 14.32 -1.95
C LEU A 89 -2.97 15.22 -2.45
N ARG A 90 -2.14 14.69 -3.36
CA ARG A 90 -0.99 15.35 -4.00
C ARG A 90 -0.03 16.03 -3.01
N SER A 91 0.08 15.50 -1.79
CA SER A 91 0.92 16.05 -0.73
C SER A 91 1.34 14.96 0.25
N VAL A 92 2.66 14.83 0.44
CA VAL A 92 3.26 13.86 1.37
C VAL A 92 2.74 14.05 2.80
N GLU A 93 2.64 15.29 3.28
CA GLU A 93 2.14 15.57 4.63
C GLU A 93 0.67 15.22 4.78
N ARG A 94 -0.16 15.51 3.77
CA ARG A 94 -1.58 15.10 3.78
C ARG A 94 -1.73 13.57 3.77
N VAL A 95 -0.86 12.86 3.05
CA VAL A 95 -0.84 11.38 3.05
C VAL A 95 -0.42 10.82 4.40
N LYS A 96 0.64 11.36 5.03
CA LYS A 96 1.03 10.98 6.40
C LYS A 96 -0.13 11.18 7.39
N ASN A 97 -0.81 12.33 7.30
CA ASN A 97 -1.97 12.63 8.14
C ASN A 97 -3.16 11.71 7.86
N TYR A 98 -3.39 11.34 6.59
CA TYR A 98 -4.43 10.38 6.22
C TYR A 98 -4.16 9.01 6.85
N ILE A 99 -2.94 8.48 6.70
CA ILE A 99 -2.53 7.19 7.29
C ILE A 99 -2.72 7.22 8.82
N LYS A 100 -2.30 8.31 9.47
CA LYS A 100 -2.47 8.50 10.92
C LYS A 100 -3.95 8.50 11.34
N LYS A 101 -4.83 9.12 10.54
CA LYS A 101 -6.26 9.23 10.82
C LYS A 101 -7.03 7.94 10.54
N TYR A 102 -6.56 7.15 9.56
CA TYR A 102 -7.22 5.93 9.09
C TYR A 102 -6.26 4.73 9.08
N PRO A 103 -5.62 4.35 10.21
CA PRO A 103 -4.64 3.26 10.24
C PRO A 103 -5.25 1.90 9.85
N GLN A 104 -6.53 1.68 10.17
CA GLN A 104 -7.28 0.47 9.82
C GLN A 104 -7.33 0.22 8.31
N GLU A 105 -7.26 1.27 7.50
CA GLU A 105 -7.21 1.14 6.04
C GLU A 105 -5.93 0.47 5.55
N PHE A 106 -4.85 0.53 6.31
CA PHE A 106 -3.57 -0.08 5.94
C PHE A 106 -3.28 -1.34 6.75
N SER A 107 -4.23 -1.82 7.55
CA SER A 107 -4.04 -2.98 8.43
C SER A 107 -3.94 -4.30 7.65
N GLN A 108 -3.26 -5.28 8.24
CA GLN A 108 -3.25 -6.66 7.71
C GLN A 108 -4.67 -7.26 7.66
N ALA A 109 -5.53 -6.96 8.63
CA ALA A 109 -6.91 -7.43 8.64
C ALA A 109 -7.69 -6.94 7.40
N LYS A 110 -7.52 -5.65 7.02
CA LYS A 110 -8.13 -5.09 5.82
C LYS A 110 -7.58 -5.74 4.55
N PHE A 111 -6.27 -5.99 4.50
CA PHE A 111 -5.63 -6.72 3.41
C PHE A 111 -6.22 -8.12 3.25
N GLN A 112 -6.28 -8.91 4.33
CA GLN A 112 -6.81 -10.28 4.31
C GLN A 112 -8.27 -10.32 3.87
N ALA A 113 -9.10 -9.40 4.39
CA ALA A 113 -10.51 -9.31 4.02
C ALA A 113 -10.70 -9.01 2.52
N GLN A 114 -9.92 -8.10 1.95
CA GLN A 114 -9.98 -7.79 0.52
C GLN A 114 -9.36 -8.90 -0.34
N PHE A 115 -8.26 -9.50 0.09
CA PHE A 115 -7.61 -10.59 -0.62
C PHE A 115 -8.54 -11.80 -0.74
N ALA A 116 -9.23 -12.18 0.35
CA ALA A 116 -10.22 -13.24 0.34
C ALA A 116 -11.34 -12.98 -0.68
N GLN A 117 -11.84 -11.74 -0.77
CA GLN A 117 -12.86 -11.35 -1.75
C GLN A 117 -12.37 -11.46 -3.20
N VAL A 118 -11.12 -11.08 -3.46
CA VAL A 118 -10.52 -11.18 -4.81
C VAL A 118 -10.31 -12.65 -5.20
N ILE A 119 -9.80 -13.47 -4.29
CA ILE A 119 -9.60 -14.91 -4.53
C ILE A 119 -10.95 -15.62 -4.73
N GLN A 120 -11.95 -15.38 -3.89
CA GLN A 120 -13.28 -16.00 -4.02
C GLN A 120 -14.00 -15.61 -5.32
N ARG A 121 -13.79 -14.39 -5.83
CA ARG A 121 -14.33 -13.97 -7.14
C ARG A 121 -13.61 -14.62 -8.33
N GLY A 122 -12.34 -14.99 -8.17
CA GLY A 122 -11.56 -15.66 -9.21
C GLY A 122 -11.93 -17.15 -9.40
N THR A 123 -12.49 -17.79 -8.37
CA THR A 123 -12.88 -19.21 -8.41
C THR A 123 -14.33 -19.43 -8.89
N ALA A 124 -15.10 -18.36 -9.08
CA ALA A 124 -16.51 -18.41 -9.49
C ALA A 124 -16.74 -18.08 -10.98
N ALA A 125 -15.68 -18.12 -11.80
CA ALA A 125 -15.71 -17.84 -13.23
C ALA A 125 -15.31 -19.07 -14.06
#